data_AF-A0A368BJZ1-F1
#
_entry.id   AF-A0A368BJZ1-F1
#
_cell.length_a   1.000
_cell.length_b   1.000
_cell.length_c   1.000
_cell.angle_alpha   90.00
_cell.angle_beta   90.00
_cell.angle_gamma   90.00
#
_symmetry.space_group_name_H-M   'P 1'
#
loop_
_entity.id
_entity.type
_entity.pdbx_description
1 polymer ?
#
loop_
_entity_poly.entity_id
_entity_poly.type
_entity_poly.pdbx_seq_one_letter_code
_entity_poly.pdbx_strand_id
1 'polypeptide(L)'
;MLSALKRELLLFFGVPKNIYLPLSVFSVIFLIFLILDDRELFQYASLFIASFITVLIISENTFKDDFLNGYIEKLLCEQSNFFYYFFAKYFTQLIFIFIPMLVLNFIFGSVPTGMSVASFSFAYLVSLLTLNFFFQLGSVVSVRRNNSLNALIIIPLLIPFIILVKGLVVDGVWEPNFYFLMAYFIFGLFFINYLTAKILEIQSR
;
A
#
# COMPACT_ATOMS: atom_id res chain seq x y z
N MET A 1 3.32 21.68 -4.27
CA MET A 1 2.56 20.75 -3.40
C MET A 1 1.08 20.68 -3.77
N LEU A 2 0.30 21.78 -3.69
CA LEU A 2 -1.15 21.77 -3.98
C LEU A 2 -1.51 21.31 -5.40
N SER A 3 -0.70 21.67 -6.41
CA SER A 3 -0.92 21.29 -7.81
C SER A 3 -0.81 19.78 -8.05
N ALA A 4 0.20 19.14 -7.46
CA ALA A 4 0.40 17.69 -7.54
C ALA A 4 -0.76 16.94 -6.87
N LEU A 5 -1.21 17.41 -5.70
CA LEU A 5 -2.33 16.83 -4.97
C LEU A 5 -3.65 16.98 -5.76
N LYS A 6 -3.91 18.17 -6.32
CA LYS A 6 -5.08 18.39 -7.18
C LYS A 6 -5.09 17.46 -8.39
N ARG A 7 -3.94 17.24 -9.05
CA ARG A 7 -3.83 16.31 -10.19
C ARG A 7 -4.18 14.89 -9.76
N GLU A 8 -3.55 14.36 -8.72
CA GLU A 8 -3.78 12.97 -8.29
C GLU A 8 -5.24 12.76 -7.86
N LEU A 9 -5.84 13.71 -7.13
CA LEU A 9 -7.26 13.68 -6.78
C LEU A 9 -8.15 13.64 -8.03
N LEU A 10 -7.88 14.51 -9.02
CA LEU A 10 -8.65 14.54 -10.27
C LEU A 10 -8.48 13.27 -11.09
N LEU A 11 -7.30 12.65 -11.09
CA LEU A 11 -7.06 11.38 -11.78
C LEU A 11 -7.86 10.23 -11.13
N PHE A 12 -7.88 10.16 -9.80
CA PHE A 12 -8.66 9.16 -9.09
C PHE A 12 -10.18 9.36 -9.25
N PHE A 13 -10.65 10.61 -9.25
CA PHE A 13 -12.06 10.92 -9.53
C PHE A 13 -12.46 10.72 -11.00
N GLY A 14 -11.57 11.07 -11.93
CA GLY A 14 -11.83 11.00 -13.37
C GLY A 14 -11.72 9.59 -13.94
N VAL A 15 -10.98 8.70 -13.27
CA VAL A 15 -10.79 7.30 -13.68
C VAL A 15 -11.35 6.38 -12.59
N PRO A 16 -12.67 6.07 -12.61
CA PRO A 16 -13.32 5.31 -11.54
C PRO A 16 -12.73 3.90 -11.38
N LYS A 17 -12.11 3.36 -12.44
CA LYS A 17 -11.36 2.10 -12.42
C LYS A 17 -10.31 2.07 -11.29
N ASN A 18 -9.66 3.19 -10.99
CA ASN A 18 -8.60 3.27 -9.99
C ASN A 18 -9.12 3.08 -8.56
N ILE A 19 -10.42 3.30 -8.33
CA ILE A 19 -11.07 3.13 -7.03
C ILE A 19 -11.79 1.77 -6.97
N TYR A 20 -12.59 1.46 -8.00
CA TYR A 20 -13.43 0.27 -8.01
C TYR A 20 -12.62 -1.03 -8.09
N LEU A 21 -11.55 -1.06 -8.89
CA LEU A 21 -10.76 -2.28 -9.07
C LEU A 21 -10.07 -2.73 -7.77
N PRO A 22 -9.34 -1.88 -7.03
CA PRO A 22 -8.76 -2.31 -5.77
C PRO A 22 -9.78 -2.73 -4.72
N LEU A 23 -10.87 -1.97 -4.57
CA LEU A 23 -11.90 -2.25 -3.57
C LEU A 23 -12.69 -3.53 -3.88
N SER A 24 -12.99 -3.79 -5.16
CA SER A 24 -13.63 -5.03 -5.57
C SER A 24 -12.72 -6.24 -5.31
N VAL A 25 -11.43 -6.15 -5.68
CA VAL A 25 -10.48 -7.24 -5.41
C VAL A 25 -10.36 -7.51 -3.92
N PHE A 26 -10.19 -6.48 -3.10
CA PHE A 26 -10.17 -6.61 -1.64
C PHE A 26 -11.43 -7.31 -1.14
N SER A 27 -12.61 -6.82 -1.53
CA SER A 27 -13.89 -7.33 -1.05
C SER A 27 -14.11 -8.79 -1.45
N VAL A 28 -13.83 -9.14 -2.70
CA VAL A 28 -14.01 -10.52 -3.21
C VAL A 28 -13.09 -11.48 -2.47
N ILE A 29 -11.79 -11.15 -2.36
CA ILE A 29 -10.82 -12.02 -1.68
C ILE A 29 -11.17 -12.13 -0.19
N PHE A 30 -11.49 -11.02 0.46
CA PHE A 30 -11.84 -11.00 1.87
C PHE A 30 -13.08 -11.84 2.16
N LEU A 31 -14.14 -11.72 1.35
CA LEU A 31 -15.36 -12.51 1.50
C LEU A 31 -15.14 -13.99 1.23
N ILE A 32 -14.36 -14.36 0.20
CA ILE A 32 -14.04 -15.77 -0.09
C ILE A 32 -13.39 -16.41 1.13
N PHE A 33 -12.37 -15.77 1.69
CA PHE A 33 -11.67 -16.33 2.84
C PHE A 33 -12.52 -16.30 4.12
N LEU A 34 -13.36 -15.27 4.30
CA LEU A 34 -14.28 -15.19 5.44
C LEU A 34 -15.33 -16.31 5.42
N ILE A 35 -15.85 -16.68 4.24
CA ILE A 35 -16.84 -17.76 4.10
C ILE A 35 -16.21 -19.14 4.25
N LEU A 36 -14.96 -19.32 3.81
CA LEU A 36 -14.26 -20.60 3.84
C LEU A 36 -13.87 -21.05 5.26
N ASP A 37 -14.03 -20.19 6.26
CA ASP A 37 -13.39 -20.34 7.54
C ASP A 37 -14.37 -20.28 8.71
N ASP A 38 -14.33 -21.33 9.54
CA ASP A 38 -15.17 -21.50 10.74
C ASP A 38 -14.51 -20.94 12.02
N ARG A 39 -13.26 -20.40 11.96
CA ARG A 39 -12.51 -19.99 13.16
C ARG A 39 -12.07 -18.52 13.14
N GLU A 40 -12.39 -17.77 14.20
CA GLU A 40 -12.05 -16.34 14.36
C GLU A 40 -10.57 -15.98 14.07
N LEU A 41 -9.61 -16.88 14.32
CA LEU A 41 -8.18 -16.67 14.05
C LEU A 41 -7.86 -16.47 12.56
N PHE A 42 -8.59 -17.12 11.66
CA PHE A 42 -8.35 -17.03 10.23
C PHE A 42 -9.08 -15.82 9.62
N GLN A 43 -10.07 -15.22 10.31
CA GLN A 43 -10.70 -13.96 9.89
C GLN A 43 -9.66 -12.83 9.73
N TYR A 44 -8.71 -12.73 10.64
CA TYR A 44 -7.65 -11.70 10.58
C TYR A 44 -6.57 -12.01 9.55
N ALA A 45 -6.24 -13.29 9.36
CA ALA A 45 -5.34 -13.72 8.28
C ALA A 45 -5.95 -13.40 6.91
N SER A 46 -7.26 -13.59 6.77
CA SER A 46 -8.04 -13.27 5.56
C SER A 46 -7.95 -11.78 5.22
N LEU A 47 -8.11 -10.92 6.22
CA LEU A 47 -7.94 -9.47 6.07
C LEU A 47 -6.54 -9.12 5.55
N PHE A 48 -5.52 -9.69 6.17
CA PHE A 48 -4.13 -9.41 5.79
C PHE A 48 -3.85 -9.87 4.36
N ILE A 49 -4.23 -11.09 3.98
CA ILE A 49 -4.03 -11.63 2.63
C ILE A 49 -4.76 -10.78 1.58
N ALA A 50 -6.03 -10.45 1.81
CA ALA A 50 -6.81 -9.62 0.90
C ALA A 50 -6.17 -8.24 0.72
N SER A 51 -5.69 -7.64 1.82
CA SER A 51 -5.02 -6.35 1.77
C SER A 51 -3.69 -6.40 1.03
N PHE A 52 -2.92 -7.47 1.21
CA PHE A 52 -1.63 -7.67 0.57
C PHE A 52 -1.76 -7.75 -0.95
N ILE A 53 -2.70 -8.58 -1.43
CA ILE A 53 -2.96 -8.73 -2.86
C ILE A 53 -3.47 -7.42 -3.46
N THR A 54 -4.32 -6.70 -2.74
CA THR A 54 -4.86 -5.40 -3.18
C THR A 54 -3.75 -4.36 -3.34
N VAL A 55 -2.85 -4.22 -2.35
CA VAL A 55 -1.72 -3.29 -2.42
C VAL A 55 -0.76 -3.67 -3.54
N LEU A 56 -0.51 -4.97 -3.76
CA LEU A 56 0.29 -5.45 -4.89
C LEU A 56 -0.29 -4.95 -6.22
N ILE A 57 -1.57 -5.19 -6.48
CA ILE A 57 -2.23 -4.82 -7.75
C ILE A 57 -2.23 -3.30 -7.98
N ILE A 58 -2.46 -2.51 -6.92
CA ILE A 58 -2.39 -1.05 -7.01
C ILE A 58 -0.98 -0.64 -7.43
N SER A 59 0.05 -1.18 -6.77
CA SER A 59 1.43 -0.79 -7.00
C SER A 59 1.90 -1.02 -8.43
N GLU A 60 1.45 -2.09 -9.09
CA GLU A 60 1.86 -2.42 -10.45
C GLU A 60 1.46 -1.36 -11.48
N ASN A 61 0.32 -0.69 -11.27
CA ASN A 61 -0.19 0.30 -12.20
C ASN A 61 0.24 1.73 -11.82
N THR A 62 0.52 1.99 -10.54
CA THR A 62 0.63 3.37 -10.01
C THR A 62 1.69 4.22 -10.74
N PHE A 63 2.88 3.68 -11.00
CA PHE A 63 3.94 4.40 -11.72
C PHE A 63 4.02 4.04 -13.19
N LYS A 64 3.46 2.89 -13.58
CA LYS A 64 3.50 2.43 -14.97
C LYS A 64 2.73 3.39 -15.88
N ASP A 65 1.53 3.80 -15.48
CA ASP A 65 0.70 4.72 -16.26
C ASP A 65 1.37 6.10 -16.41
N ASP A 66 1.98 6.62 -15.35
CA ASP A 66 2.67 7.91 -15.37
C ASP A 66 4.00 7.87 -16.14
N PHE A 67 4.66 6.70 -16.17
CA PHE A 67 5.84 6.47 -17.00
C PHE A 67 5.47 6.41 -18.49
N LEU A 68 4.42 5.66 -18.85
CA LEU A 68 3.95 5.55 -20.24
C LEU A 68 3.47 6.89 -20.81
N ASN A 69 2.89 7.74 -19.99
CA ASN A 69 2.45 9.08 -20.38
C ASN A 69 3.59 10.12 -20.40
N GLY A 70 4.83 9.75 -20.08
CA GLY A 70 5.99 10.65 -20.04
C GLY A 70 5.94 11.71 -18.93
N TYR A 71 5.02 11.57 -17.97
CA TYR A 71 4.86 12.56 -16.90
C TYR A 71 6.07 12.58 -15.95
N ILE A 72 6.66 11.41 -15.69
CA ILE A 72 7.86 11.28 -14.86
C ILE A 72 9.06 11.98 -15.50
N GLU A 73 9.22 11.85 -16.82
CA GLU A 73 10.28 12.54 -17.58
C GLU A 73 10.10 14.05 -17.54
N LYS A 74 8.86 14.54 -17.68
CA LYS A 74 8.55 15.96 -17.54
C LYS A 74 8.91 16.48 -16.14
N LEU A 75 8.56 15.75 -15.08
CA LEU A 75 8.88 16.14 -13.70
C LEU A 75 10.39 16.26 -13.46
N LEU A 76 11.20 15.42 -14.12
CA LEU A 76 12.66 15.46 -14.08
C LEU A 76 13.23 16.67 -14.79
N CYS A 77 12.74 16.96 -16.00
CA CYS A 77 13.15 18.14 -16.76
C CYS A 77 12.82 19.43 -16.01
N GLU A 78 11.68 19.48 -15.32
CA GLU A 78 11.26 20.63 -14.51
C GLU A 78 11.99 20.74 -13.16
N GLN A 79 12.92 19.81 -12.83
CA GLN A 79 13.59 19.71 -11.52
C GLN A 79 12.63 19.78 -10.34
N SER A 80 11.41 19.29 -10.55
CA SER A 80 10.37 19.33 -9.54
C SER A 80 10.69 18.37 -8.39
N ASN A 81 10.28 18.73 -7.17
CA ASN A 81 10.56 17.91 -6.01
C ASN A 81 9.68 16.64 -6.00
N PHE A 82 10.29 15.48 -6.31
CA PHE A 82 9.66 14.16 -6.28
C PHE A 82 8.95 13.83 -4.97
N PHE A 83 9.42 14.35 -3.84
CA PHE A 83 8.79 14.11 -2.54
C PHE A 83 7.33 14.61 -2.52
N TYR A 84 7.02 15.73 -3.18
CA TYR A 84 5.64 16.22 -3.26
C TYR A 84 4.76 15.34 -4.14
N TYR A 85 5.34 14.76 -5.19
CA TYR A 85 4.64 13.83 -6.07
C TYR A 85 4.28 12.52 -5.35
N PHE A 86 5.25 11.92 -4.66
CA PHE A 86 5.00 10.72 -3.85
C PHE A 86 3.99 11.00 -2.74
N PHE A 87 4.13 12.11 -2.01
CA PHE A 87 3.18 12.49 -0.96
C PHE A 87 1.76 12.62 -1.50
N ALA A 88 1.58 13.27 -2.66
CA ALA A 88 0.26 13.40 -3.29
C ALA A 88 -0.34 12.04 -3.66
N LYS A 89 0.46 11.12 -4.20
CA LYS A 89 0.01 9.75 -4.53
C LYS A 89 -0.39 8.96 -3.29
N TYR A 90 0.48 8.92 -2.29
CA TYR A 90 0.21 8.20 -1.05
C TYR A 90 -1.01 8.74 -0.32
N PHE A 91 -1.16 10.06 -0.28
CA PHE A 91 -2.32 10.70 0.34
C PHE A 91 -3.62 10.35 -0.39
N THR A 92 -3.60 10.35 -1.72
CA THR A 92 -4.77 9.97 -2.54
C THR A 92 -5.13 8.50 -2.33
N GLN A 93 -4.14 7.60 -2.35
CA GLN A 93 -4.36 6.17 -2.08
C GLN A 93 -4.87 5.91 -0.66
N LEU A 94 -4.36 6.65 0.33
CA LEU A 94 -4.84 6.57 1.72
C LEU A 94 -6.33 6.89 1.79
N ILE A 95 -6.77 7.98 1.16
CA ILE A 95 -8.16 8.44 1.20
C ILE A 95 -9.10 7.52 0.43
N PHE A 96 -8.75 7.16 -0.81
CA PHE A 96 -9.68 6.45 -1.70
C PHE A 96 -9.63 4.93 -1.63
N ILE A 97 -8.57 4.37 -1.06
CA ILE A 97 -8.37 2.92 -1.02
C ILE A 97 -8.27 2.43 0.42
N PHE A 98 -7.28 2.90 1.17
CA PHE A 98 -6.98 2.30 2.49
C PHE A 98 -8.04 2.62 3.54
N ILE A 99 -8.57 3.85 3.56
CA ILE A 99 -9.70 4.19 4.44
C ILE A 99 -10.95 3.35 4.10
N PRO A 100 -11.41 3.27 2.83
CA PRO A 100 -12.53 2.41 2.46
C PRO A 100 -12.29 0.91 2.76
N MET A 101 -11.07 0.39 2.56
CA MET A 101 -10.73 -0.98 2.96
C MET A 101 -10.91 -1.21 4.46
N LEU A 102 -10.48 -0.26 5.28
CA LEU A 102 -10.67 -0.31 6.74
C LEU A 102 -12.16 -0.26 7.12
N VAL A 103 -12.96 0.57 6.44
CA VAL A 103 -14.42 0.61 6.65
C VAL A 103 -15.06 -0.73 6.27
N LEU A 104 -14.68 -1.32 5.13
CA LEU A 104 -15.15 -2.65 4.71
C LEU A 104 -14.78 -3.72 5.73
N ASN A 105 -13.57 -3.66 6.30
CA ASN A 105 -13.19 -4.56 7.38
C ASN A 105 -14.08 -4.42 8.62
N PHE A 106 -14.50 -3.20 9.00
CA PHE A 106 -15.43 -3.05 10.12
C PHE A 106 -16.86 -3.51 9.83
N ILE A 107 -17.27 -3.53 8.56
CA ILE A 107 -18.60 -3.99 8.16
C ILE A 107 -18.70 -5.52 8.22
N PHE A 108 -17.67 -6.23 7.76
CA PHE A 108 -17.71 -7.70 7.65
C PHE A 108 -16.84 -8.43 8.69
N GLY A 109 -15.85 -7.73 9.24
CA GLY A 109 -14.88 -8.25 10.19
C GLY A 109 -15.19 -7.90 11.64
N SER A 110 -14.37 -8.45 12.54
CA SER A 110 -14.36 -8.10 13.96
C SER A 110 -13.03 -7.43 14.34
N VAL A 111 -12.92 -6.94 15.57
CA VAL A 111 -11.67 -6.38 16.13
C VAL A 111 -11.02 -7.44 17.01
N PRO A 112 -9.68 -7.64 16.92
CA PRO A 112 -8.99 -8.59 17.78
C PRO A 112 -9.30 -8.36 19.26
N THR A 113 -9.53 -9.45 19.98
CA THR A 113 -9.81 -9.41 21.42
C THR A 113 -8.64 -8.77 22.16
N GLY A 114 -8.92 -7.74 22.98
CA GLY A 114 -7.90 -7.00 23.72
C GLY A 114 -7.32 -5.77 23.02
N MET A 115 -7.74 -5.45 21.78
CA MET A 115 -7.38 -4.21 21.09
C MET A 115 -8.57 -3.23 21.04
N SER A 116 -8.30 -1.93 21.21
CA SER A 116 -9.32 -0.93 20.94
C SER A 116 -9.48 -0.68 19.44
N VAL A 117 -10.67 -0.31 19.00
CA VAL A 117 -10.99 -0.01 17.59
C VAL A 117 -10.02 1.03 16.99
N ALA A 118 -9.73 2.10 17.75
CA ALA A 118 -8.82 3.16 17.31
C ALA A 118 -7.39 2.64 17.13
N SER A 119 -6.95 1.81 18.06
CA SER A 119 -5.61 1.26 18.08
C SER A 119 -5.41 0.28 16.89
N PHE A 120 -6.37 -0.60 16.64
CA PHE A 120 -6.37 -1.50 15.49
C PHE A 120 -6.42 -0.72 14.16
N SER A 121 -7.29 0.28 14.06
CA SER A 121 -7.40 1.14 12.88
C SER A 121 -6.07 1.78 12.52
N PHE A 122 -5.38 2.33 13.53
CA PHE A 122 -4.10 2.98 13.33
C PHE A 122 -3.01 1.98 12.91
N ALA A 123 -2.88 0.86 13.62
CA ALA A 123 -1.90 -0.18 13.28
C ALA A 123 -2.14 -0.75 11.87
N TYR A 124 -3.40 -0.99 11.50
CA TYR A 124 -3.77 -1.49 10.19
C TYR A 124 -3.44 -0.48 9.09
N LEU A 125 -3.81 0.79 9.22
CA LEU A 125 -3.47 1.83 8.23
C LEU A 125 -1.96 2.01 8.07
N VAL A 126 -1.22 2.04 9.19
CA VAL A 126 0.24 2.11 9.14
C VAL A 126 0.80 0.90 8.40
N SER A 127 0.27 -0.31 8.65
CA SER A 127 0.68 -1.53 7.94
C SER A 127 0.44 -1.44 6.43
N LEU A 128 -0.72 -0.92 5.99
CA LEU A 128 -1.02 -0.74 4.57
C LEU A 128 -0.08 0.27 3.92
N LEU A 129 0.22 1.38 4.60
CA LEU A 129 1.13 2.40 4.10
C LEU A 129 2.56 1.88 3.99
N THR A 130 3.06 1.18 5.01
CA THR A 130 4.37 0.51 4.92
C THR A 130 4.41 -0.41 3.72
N LEU A 131 3.43 -1.30 3.60
CA LEU A 131 3.36 -2.29 2.54
C LEU A 131 3.37 -1.64 1.16
N ASN A 132 2.64 -0.54 1.01
CA ASN A 132 2.58 0.25 -0.20
C ASN A 132 3.94 0.85 -0.57
N PHE A 133 4.72 1.38 0.37
CA PHE A 133 6.07 1.89 0.08
C PHE A 133 6.98 0.80 -0.50
N PHE A 134 6.95 -0.39 0.10
CA PHE A 134 7.74 -1.53 -0.37
C PHE A 134 7.33 -1.95 -1.79
N PHE A 135 6.03 -2.18 -2.02
CA PHE A 135 5.51 -2.56 -3.33
C PHE A 135 5.74 -1.51 -4.41
N GLN A 136 5.70 -0.23 -4.06
CA GLN A 136 6.00 0.84 -4.99
C GLN A 136 7.45 0.85 -5.43
N LEU A 137 8.40 0.54 -4.53
CA LEU A 137 9.80 0.40 -4.91
C LEU A 137 10.00 -0.70 -5.96
N GLY A 138 9.42 -1.89 -5.76
CA GLY A 138 9.55 -2.97 -6.74
C GLY A 138 8.88 -2.63 -8.07
N SER A 139 7.74 -1.92 -8.03
CA SER A 139 7.04 -1.50 -9.24
C SER A 139 7.93 -0.62 -10.10
N VAL A 140 8.61 0.36 -9.47
CA VAL A 140 9.53 1.29 -10.10
C VAL A 140 10.74 0.58 -10.71
N VAL A 141 11.28 -0.44 -10.03
CA VAL A 141 12.37 -1.26 -10.58
C VAL A 141 11.93 -2.03 -11.83
N SER A 142 10.66 -2.47 -11.89
CA SER A 142 10.15 -3.26 -12.99
C SER A 142 9.48 -2.46 -14.11
N VAL A 143 9.38 -1.12 -13.99
CA VAL A 143 8.67 -0.24 -14.95
C VAL A 143 9.05 -0.52 -16.41
N ARG A 144 10.34 -0.57 -16.75
CA ARG A 144 10.81 -0.81 -18.13
C ARG A 144 10.66 -2.26 -18.60
N ARG A 145 10.70 -3.23 -17.68
CA ARG A 145 10.83 -4.66 -18.04
C ARG A 145 9.50 -5.36 -18.28
N ASN A 146 8.35 -4.67 -18.15
CA ASN A 146 7.00 -5.22 -18.36
C ASN A 146 6.72 -6.56 -17.64
N ASN A 147 7.55 -6.91 -16.67
CA ASN A 147 7.55 -8.18 -15.98
C ASN A 147 7.17 -7.93 -14.52
N SER A 148 6.33 -8.78 -13.92
CA SER A 148 5.89 -8.70 -12.52
C SER A 148 7.00 -9.09 -11.52
N LEU A 149 8.24 -8.68 -11.82
CA LEU A 149 9.41 -8.76 -10.93
C LEU A 149 9.21 -7.96 -9.64
N ASN A 150 8.15 -7.14 -9.58
CA ASN A 150 7.72 -6.38 -8.43
C ASN A 150 7.66 -7.25 -7.16
N ALA A 151 6.99 -8.41 -7.21
CA ALA A 151 6.92 -9.30 -6.05
C ALA A 151 8.28 -9.95 -5.74
N LEU A 152 9.04 -10.40 -6.74
CA LEU A 152 10.26 -11.19 -6.55
C LEU A 152 11.39 -10.42 -5.85
N ILE A 153 11.52 -9.13 -6.15
CA ILE A 153 12.62 -8.29 -5.62
C ILE A 153 12.36 -7.87 -4.17
N ILE A 154 11.08 -7.69 -3.80
CA ILE A 154 10.72 -7.15 -2.48
C ILE A 154 10.45 -8.26 -1.46
N ILE A 155 10.13 -9.49 -1.89
CA ILE A 155 9.86 -10.63 -0.98
C ILE A 155 10.87 -10.73 0.19
N PRO A 156 12.19 -10.63 0.00
CA PRO A 156 13.15 -10.70 1.12
C PRO A 156 12.94 -9.62 2.19
N LEU A 157 12.56 -8.39 1.79
CA LEU A 157 12.22 -7.32 2.72
C LEU A 157 10.81 -7.43 3.29
N LEU A 158 9.90 -8.13 2.60
CA LEU A 158 8.53 -8.33 3.08
C LEU A 158 8.43 -9.41 4.16
N ILE A 159 9.31 -10.43 4.17
CA ILE A 159 9.24 -11.52 5.16
C ILE A 159 9.28 -11.00 6.61
N PRO A 160 10.25 -10.15 7.02
CA PRO A 160 10.27 -9.60 8.37
C PRO A 160 9.01 -8.79 8.70
N PHE A 161 8.52 -8.02 7.73
CA PHE A 161 7.30 -7.23 7.86
C PHE A 161 6.06 -8.10 8.09
N ILE A 162 5.91 -9.17 7.31
CA ILE A 162 4.76 -10.10 7.41
C ILE A 162 4.70 -10.75 8.80
N ILE A 163 5.85 -11.18 9.34
CA ILE A 163 5.92 -11.78 10.68
C ILE A 163 5.44 -10.80 11.75
N LEU A 164 5.85 -9.53 11.65
CA LEU A 164 5.47 -8.48 12.60
C LEU A 164 3.98 -8.11 12.51
N VAL A 165 3.46 -7.95 11.29
CA VAL A 165 2.05 -7.61 11.09
C VAL A 165 1.14 -8.74 11.56
N LYS A 166 1.54 -10.00 11.36
CA LYS A 166 0.82 -11.15 11.93
C LYS A 166 0.66 -10.99 13.45
N GLY A 167 1.75 -10.68 14.16
CA GLY A 167 1.70 -10.52 15.61
C GLY A 167 0.77 -9.39 16.10
N LEU A 168 0.60 -8.33 15.30
CA LEU A 168 -0.31 -7.21 15.63
C LEU A 168 -1.75 -7.44 15.21
N VAL A 169 -1.94 -7.78 13.93
CA VAL A 169 -3.26 -7.77 13.27
C VAL A 169 -3.97 -9.09 13.48
N VAL A 170 -3.24 -10.20 13.57
CA VAL A 170 -3.80 -11.55 13.76
C VAL A 170 -3.78 -11.95 15.22
N ASP A 171 -2.64 -11.84 15.89
CA ASP A 171 -2.46 -12.35 17.26
C ASP A 171 -2.86 -11.31 18.34
N GLY A 172 -3.11 -10.05 17.96
CA GLY A 172 -3.58 -8.98 18.86
C GLY A 172 -2.53 -8.45 19.86
N VAL A 173 -1.24 -8.77 19.65
CA VAL A 173 -0.16 -8.41 20.58
C VAL A 173 0.40 -7.02 20.25
N TRP A 174 0.11 -6.04 21.10
CA TRP A 174 0.43 -4.62 20.92
C TRP A 174 1.92 -4.27 21.02
N GLU A 175 2.48 -4.30 22.23
CA GLU A 175 3.86 -3.91 22.49
C GLU A 175 4.64 -5.20 22.77
N PRO A 176 5.51 -5.66 21.85
CA PRO A 176 6.54 -4.86 21.15
C PRO A 176 6.30 -4.60 19.66
N ASN A 177 5.35 -5.29 19.03
CA ASN A 177 5.24 -5.33 17.57
C ASN A 177 4.90 -3.96 16.97
N PHE A 178 4.15 -3.12 17.69
CA PHE A 178 3.76 -1.79 17.22
C PHE A 178 4.96 -0.85 17.07
N TYR A 179 5.89 -0.86 18.01
CA TYR A 179 7.11 -0.05 17.94
C TYR A 179 7.97 -0.44 16.73
N PHE A 180 8.07 -1.75 16.46
CA PHE A 180 8.76 -2.24 15.27
C PHE A 180 8.04 -1.85 13.98
N LEU A 181 6.71 -1.94 13.94
CA LEU A 181 5.92 -1.49 12.79
C LEU A 181 6.17 0.01 12.51
N MET A 182 6.20 0.84 13.55
CA MET A 182 6.48 2.28 13.41
C MET A 182 7.92 2.52 12.93
N ALA A 183 8.91 1.77 13.43
CA ALA A 183 10.27 1.85 12.94
C ALA A 183 10.36 1.48 11.44
N TYR A 184 9.63 0.44 11.02
CA TYR A 184 9.53 0.03 9.61
C TYR A 184 8.81 1.08 8.76
N PHE A 185 7.79 1.74 9.30
CA PHE A 185 7.09 2.86 8.67
C PHE A 185 8.01 4.05 8.45
N ILE A 186 8.78 4.46 9.45
CA ILE A 186 9.75 5.54 9.33
C ILE A 186 10.84 5.15 8.31
N PHE A 187 11.34 3.92 8.36
CA PHE A 187 12.30 3.40 7.38
C PHE A 187 11.73 3.46 5.95
N GLY A 188 10.48 3.02 5.74
CA GLY A 188 9.83 3.09 4.44
C GLY A 188 9.57 4.53 3.97
N LEU A 189 9.12 5.39 4.88
CA LEU A 189 8.79 6.78 4.56
C LEU A 189 10.01 7.56 4.07
N PHE A 190 11.18 7.35 4.67
CA PHE A 190 12.39 8.08 4.28
C PHE A 190 13.25 7.31 3.29
N PHE A 191 13.72 6.11 3.67
CA PHE A 191 14.76 5.39 2.91
C PHE A 191 14.21 4.79 1.61
N ILE A 192 13.06 4.12 1.68
CA ILE A 192 12.45 3.48 0.51
C ILE A 192 11.99 4.55 -0.48
N ASN A 193 11.32 5.60 -0.03
CA ASN A 193 10.91 6.68 -0.92
C ASN A 193 12.09 7.40 -1.58
N TYR A 194 13.20 7.60 -0.86
CA TYR A 194 14.41 8.14 -1.44
C TYR A 194 15.00 7.21 -2.52
N LEU A 195 15.05 5.90 -2.25
CA LEU A 195 15.46 4.91 -3.24
C LEU A 195 14.55 4.90 -4.46
N THR A 196 13.23 4.92 -4.27
CA THR A 196 12.23 5.00 -5.35
C THR A 196 12.47 6.23 -6.23
N ALA A 197 12.76 7.40 -5.63
CA ALA A 197 13.12 8.61 -6.38
C ALA A 197 14.35 8.40 -7.27
N LYS A 198 15.42 7.82 -6.69
CA LYS A 198 16.68 7.59 -7.38
C LYS A 198 16.55 6.55 -8.50
N ILE A 199 15.78 5.49 -8.27
CA ILE A 199 15.54 4.48 -9.30
C ILE A 199 14.71 5.06 -10.44
N LEU A 200 13.70 5.89 -10.15
CA LEU A 200 12.96 6.58 -11.20
C LEU A 200 13.87 7.46 -12.06
N GLU A 201 14.79 8.22 -11.44
CA GLU A 201 15.78 9.04 -12.16
C GLU A 201 16.68 8.21 -13.08
N ILE A 202 17.06 6.98 -12.67
CA ILE A 202 17.87 6.07 -13.48
C ILE A 202 17.03 5.47 -14.62
N GLN A 203 15.78 5.10 -14.35
CA GLN A 203 14.86 4.47 -15.32
C GLN A 203 14.28 5.47 -16.34
N SER A 204 14.45 6.78 -16.13
CA SER A 204 14.02 7.83 -17.06
C SER A 204 15.16 8.37 -17.94
N ARG A 205 16.41 7.99 -17.66
CA ARG A 205 17.58 8.30 -18.52
C ARG A 205 17.76 7.21 -19.58
#